data_AF-A0A932BKS0-F1
#
_entry.id   AF-A0A932BKS0-F1
#
_cell.length_a   1.000
_cell.length_b   1.000
_cell.length_c   1.000
_cell.angle_alpha   90.00
_cell.angle_beta   90.00
_cell.angle_gamma   90.00
#
_symmetry.space_group_name_H-M   'P 1'
#
loop_
_entity.id
_entity.type
_entity.pdbx_description
1 polymer ?
#
loop_
_entity_poly.entity_id
_entity_poly.type
_entity_poly.pdbx_seq_one_letter_code
_entity_poly.pdbx_strand_id
1 'polypeptide(L)'
;MRDVLRITVIDARGRVSFVAPCQTLEGFVAACAAQPKSLDELLEVAAPFVGGLAERVRSGLAVFDEHTSPTNTRWIVAALDSCQPPEAPVFRVLDARTEELSLTPLRAGVVVFNLLARRIVQIQNTYAEIRRRGRVRVVHDGRATPRVHSYELPADWSVVPLPSA
;
A
#
# COMPACT_ATOMS: atom_id res chain seq x y z
N MET A 1 0.51 -2.95 -20.28
CA MET A 1 0.92 -2.31 -19.00
C MET A 1 0.13 -2.95 -17.87
N ARG A 2 0.78 -3.44 -16.81
CA ARG A 2 0.07 -3.86 -15.59
C ARG A 2 -0.37 -2.59 -14.87
N ASP A 3 -1.65 -2.47 -14.57
CA ASP A 3 -2.18 -1.34 -13.82
C ASP A 3 -1.53 -1.25 -12.43
N VAL A 4 -1.22 -0.03 -12.00
CA VAL A 4 -0.63 0.27 -10.70
C VAL A 4 -1.54 1.20 -9.92
N LEU A 5 -1.56 1.03 -8.59
CA LEU A 5 -2.18 1.96 -7.66
C LEU A 5 -1.15 2.49 -6.68
N ARG A 6 -1.50 3.60 -6.04
CA ARG A 6 -0.80 4.06 -4.85
C ARG A 6 -1.39 3.39 -3.61
N ILE A 7 -0.51 2.87 -2.75
CA ILE A 7 -0.86 2.36 -1.44
C ILE A 7 -0.21 3.25 -0.40
N THR A 8 -1.01 3.73 0.55
CA THR A 8 -0.52 4.47 1.71
C THR A 8 -0.88 3.72 2.98
N VAL A 9 0.10 3.34 3.78
CA VAL A 9 -0.09 2.64 5.06
C VAL A 9 0.12 3.62 6.21
N ILE A 10 -0.79 3.61 7.17
CA ILE A 10 -0.71 4.43 8.39
C ILE A 10 -0.60 3.49 9.59
N ASP A 11 0.47 3.63 10.35
CA ASP A 11 0.71 2.91 11.59
C ASP A 11 1.24 3.86 12.69
N ALA A 12 1.66 3.30 13.84
CA ALA A 12 2.17 4.08 14.96
C ALA A 12 3.49 4.83 14.67
N ARG A 13 4.24 4.43 13.63
CA ARG A 13 5.50 5.07 13.21
C ARG A 13 5.29 6.17 12.16
N GLY A 14 4.06 6.32 11.64
CA GLY A 14 3.70 7.38 10.71
C GLY A 14 3.00 6.85 9.47
N ARG A 15 3.22 7.53 8.33
CA ARG A 15 2.60 7.19 7.05
C ARG A 15 3.67 6.88 6.03
N VAL A 16 3.51 5.78 5.31
CA VAL A 16 4.38 5.36 4.21
C VAL A 16 3.55 5.21 2.95
N SER A 17 3.99 5.77 1.83
CA SER A 17 3.35 5.64 0.53
C SER A 17 4.27 4.98 -0.48
N PHE A 18 3.71 4.12 -1.33
CA PHE A 18 4.43 3.45 -2.39
C PHE A 18 3.50 3.02 -3.53
N VAL A 19 4.11 2.68 -4.66
CA VAL A 19 3.39 2.21 -5.85
C VAL A 19 3.45 0.69 -5.92
N ALA A 20 2.30 0.07 -6.19
CA ALA A 20 2.18 -1.37 -6.27
C ALA A 20 1.33 -1.82 -7.47
N PRO A 21 1.62 -2.99 -8.06
CA PRO A 21 0.75 -3.61 -9.04
C PRO A 21 -0.66 -3.85 -8.47
N CYS A 22 -1.71 -3.65 -9.25
CA CYS A 22 -3.09 -3.73 -8.74
C CYS A 22 -3.47 -5.02 -8.04
N GLN A 23 -2.93 -6.14 -8.52
CA GLN A 23 -3.11 -7.47 -7.93
C GLN A 23 -2.65 -7.56 -6.45
N THR A 24 -1.84 -6.62 -5.95
CA THR A 24 -1.43 -6.61 -4.54
C THR A 24 -2.55 -6.16 -3.60
N LEU A 25 -3.58 -5.49 -4.13
CA LEU A 25 -4.67 -4.92 -3.34
C LEU A 25 -5.41 -6.01 -2.54
N GLU A 26 -5.82 -7.10 -3.19
CA GLU A 26 -6.52 -8.20 -2.52
C GLU A 26 -5.66 -8.87 -1.45
N GLY A 27 -4.34 -9.02 -1.70
CA GLY A 27 -3.40 -9.57 -0.73
C GLY A 27 -3.26 -8.72 0.53
N PHE A 28 -3.26 -7.39 0.38
CA PHE A 28 -3.23 -6.46 1.53
C PHE A 28 -4.54 -6.48 2.31
N VAL A 29 -5.68 -6.49 1.61
CA VAL A 29 -7.00 -6.62 2.25
C VAL A 29 -7.07 -7.94 3.02
N ALA A 30 -6.63 -9.05 2.43
CA ALA A 30 -6.58 -10.35 3.13
C ALA A 30 -5.66 -10.31 4.35
N ALA A 31 -4.48 -9.69 4.24
CA ALA A 31 -3.53 -9.57 5.34
C ALA A 31 -4.08 -8.77 6.53
N CYS A 32 -4.97 -7.80 6.28
CA CYS A 32 -5.65 -7.06 7.36
C CYS A 32 -6.50 -7.96 8.26
N ALA A 33 -6.92 -9.15 7.81
CA ALA A 33 -7.61 -10.12 8.65
C ALA A 33 -6.77 -10.63 9.83
N ALA A 34 -5.43 -10.62 9.70
CA ALA A 34 -4.51 -10.95 10.79
C ALA A 34 -4.28 -9.77 11.76
N GLN A 35 -4.92 -8.62 11.54
CA GLN A 35 -4.84 -7.42 12.38
C GLN A 35 -3.40 -6.87 12.56
N PRO A 36 -2.64 -6.65 11.48
CA PRO A 36 -1.29 -6.10 11.58
C PRO A 36 -1.31 -4.70 12.23
N LYS A 37 -0.33 -4.45 13.09
CA LYS A 37 -0.16 -3.20 13.86
C LYS A 37 0.85 -2.25 13.22
N SER A 38 1.66 -2.75 12.30
CA SER A 38 2.73 -2.01 11.63
C SER A 38 2.80 -2.34 10.15
N LEU A 39 3.45 -1.48 9.37
CA LEU A 39 3.78 -1.75 7.96
C LEU A 39 4.56 -3.05 7.83
N ASP A 40 5.53 -3.31 8.71
CA ASP A 40 6.35 -4.52 8.64
C ASP A 40 5.53 -5.80 8.82
N GLU A 41 4.62 -5.82 9.81
CA GLU A 41 3.68 -6.93 10.02
C GLU A 41 2.72 -7.09 8.84
N LEU A 42 2.18 -5.98 8.30
CA LEU A 42 1.31 -6.04 7.13
C LEU A 42 2.04 -6.67 5.93
N LEU A 43 3.29 -6.26 5.68
CA LEU A 43 4.11 -6.81 4.60
C LEU A 43 4.45 -8.28 4.82
N GLU A 44 4.75 -8.67 6.06
CA GLU A 44 5.04 -10.06 6.42
C GLU A 44 3.82 -10.96 6.20
N VAL A 45 2.66 -10.58 6.73
CA VAL A 45 1.42 -11.34 6.54
C VAL A 45 0.99 -11.36 5.08
N ALA A 46 1.21 -10.28 4.34
CA ALA A 46 0.85 -10.21 2.92
C ALA A 46 1.82 -10.96 2.00
N ALA A 47 3.04 -11.28 2.46
CA ALA A 47 4.10 -11.89 1.64
C ALA A 47 3.64 -13.12 0.81
N PRO A 48 2.83 -14.05 1.36
CA PRO A 48 2.33 -15.19 0.60
C PRO A 48 1.38 -14.81 -0.55
N PHE A 49 0.86 -13.58 -0.60
CA PHE A 49 -0.12 -13.13 -1.58
C PHE A 49 0.46 -12.13 -2.59
N VAL A 50 1.50 -11.39 -2.20
CA VAL A 50 2.01 -10.23 -2.95
C VAL A 50 3.46 -10.35 -3.41
N GLY A 51 4.13 -11.47 -3.10
CA GLY A 51 5.50 -11.76 -3.53
C GLY A 51 6.52 -10.76 -2.98
N GLY A 52 7.64 -10.54 -3.70
CA GLY A 52 8.77 -9.68 -3.32
C GLY A 52 8.47 -8.18 -3.11
N LEU A 53 7.20 -7.78 -3.00
CA LEU A 53 6.81 -6.42 -2.63
C LEU A 53 7.35 -6.03 -1.25
N ALA A 54 7.40 -6.95 -0.27
CA ALA A 54 7.92 -6.65 1.06
C ALA A 54 9.38 -6.18 1.04
N GLU A 55 10.24 -6.91 0.33
CA GLU A 55 11.64 -6.54 0.12
C GLU A 55 11.75 -5.19 -0.59
N ARG A 56 11.02 -5.02 -1.71
CA ARG A 56 11.02 -3.76 -2.47
C ARG A 56 10.62 -2.54 -1.61
N VAL A 57 9.58 -2.68 -0.77
CA VAL A 57 9.13 -1.59 0.10
C VAL A 57 10.17 -1.28 1.18
N ARG A 58 10.73 -2.30 1.83
CA ARG A 58 11.76 -2.11 2.87
C ARG A 58 13.04 -1.50 2.30
N SER A 59 13.52 -1.99 1.16
CA SER A 59 14.69 -1.44 0.48
C SER A 59 14.44 0.00 0.02
N GLY A 60 13.25 0.30 -0.51
CA GLY A 60 12.88 1.67 -0.88
C GLY A 60 12.83 2.62 0.32
N LEU A 61 12.34 2.16 1.48
CA LEU A 61 12.38 2.94 2.72
C LEU A 61 13.81 3.19 3.20
N ALA A 62 14.71 2.21 3.09
CA ALA A 62 16.11 2.40 3.45
C ALA A 62 16.77 3.50 2.59
N VAL A 63 16.54 3.48 1.28
CA VAL A 63 17.01 4.54 0.36
C VAL A 63 16.41 5.90 0.72
N PHE A 64 15.11 5.94 1.04
CA PHE A 64 14.47 7.18 1.48
C PHE A 64 15.10 7.73 2.76
N ASP A 65 15.29 6.88 3.77
CA ASP A 65 15.82 7.24 5.09
C ASP A 65 17.30 7.68 4.99
N GLU A 66 18.06 7.19 4.02
CA GLU A 66 19.44 7.63 3.73
C GLU A 66 19.51 9.03 3.11
N HIS A 67 18.57 9.37 2.22
CA HIS A 67 18.60 10.61 1.45
C HIS A 67 17.69 11.73 1.97
N THR A 68 16.80 11.42 2.92
CA THR A 68 15.77 12.34 3.39
C THR A 68 15.81 12.48 4.90
N SER A 69 15.69 13.72 5.38
CA SER A 69 15.50 14.01 6.80
C SER A 69 14.29 14.93 6.99
N PRO A 70 13.76 15.07 8.21
CA PRO A 70 12.66 16.01 8.49
C PRO A 70 12.96 17.47 8.09
N THR A 71 14.23 17.85 8.00
CA THR A 71 14.67 19.20 7.62
C THR A 71 15.14 19.30 6.16
N ASN A 72 15.17 18.18 5.43
CA ASN A 72 15.62 18.14 4.04
C ASN A 72 14.82 17.11 3.23
N THR A 73 13.75 17.57 2.57
CA THR A 73 12.89 16.76 1.70
C THR A 73 13.17 16.97 0.20
N ARG A 74 14.23 17.71 -0.15
CA ARG A 74 14.53 18.09 -1.55
C ARG A 74 14.72 16.89 -2.47
N TRP A 75 15.42 15.86 -1.98
CA TRP A 75 15.67 14.64 -2.76
C TRP A 75 14.37 13.94 -3.14
N ILE A 76 13.48 13.69 -2.17
CA ILE A 76 12.25 12.95 -2.44
C ILE A 76 11.31 13.73 -3.36
N VAL A 77 11.20 15.05 -3.17
CA VAL A 77 10.38 15.90 -4.05
C VAL A 77 10.91 15.85 -5.48
N ALA A 78 12.21 16.03 -5.68
CA ALA A 78 12.81 15.94 -7.01
C ALA A 78 12.66 14.55 -7.64
N ALA A 79 12.80 13.47 -6.86
CA ALA A 79 12.59 12.11 -7.33
C ALA A 79 11.14 11.88 -7.77
N LEU A 80 10.16 12.32 -6.97
CA LEU A 80 8.74 12.16 -7.29
C LEU A 80 8.29 12.99 -8.48
N ASP A 81 8.86 14.19 -8.67
CA ASP A 81 8.53 15.06 -9.81
C ASP A 81 9.15 14.58 -11.13
N SER A 82 10.21 13.75 -11.08
CA SER A 82 10.93 13.27 -12.27
C SER A 82 10.63 11.82 -12.66
N CYS A 83 10.17 10.99 -11.72
CA CYS A 83 9.86 9.58 -12.00
C CYS A 83 8.53 9.40 -12.74
N GLN A 84 8.49 8.39 -13.62
CA GLN A 84 7.22 7.87 -14.10
C GLN A 84 6.45 7.22 -12.94
N PRO A 85 5.11 7.26 -12.91
CA PRO A 85 4.35 6.76 -11.76
C PRO A 85 4.67 5.33 -11.29
N PRO A 86 4.91 4.33 -12.17
CA PRO A 86 5.31 2.98 -11.74
C PRO A 86 6.68 2.91 -11.06
N GLU A 87 7.54 3.90 -11.30
CA GLU A 87 8.91 4.01 -10.80
C GLU A 87 9.01 4.93 -9.59
N ALA A 88 7.91 5.59 -9.21
CA ALA A 88 7.90 6.50 -8.08
C ALA A 88 8.42 5.79 -6.82
N PRO A 89 9.36 6.42 -6.08
CA PRO A 89 9.98 5.81 -4.91
C PRO A 89 8.97 5.53 -3.80
N VAL A 90 9.38 4.64 -2.90
CA VAL A 90 8.74 4.48 -1.59
C VAL A 90 9.14 5.67 -0.73
N PHE A 91 8.21 6.25 0.02
CA PHE A 91 8.52 7.40 0.87
C PHE A 91 7.69 7.47 2.14
N ARG A 92 8.23 8.15 3.16
CA ARG A 92 7.48 8.58 4.33
C ARG A 92 6.82 9.92 4.05
N VAL A 93 5.61 10.11 4.56
CA VAL A 93 4.93 11.41 4.52
C VAL A 93 5.47 12.27 5.65
N LEU A 94 6.13 13.38 5.32
CA LEU A 94 6.82 14.26 6.26
C LEU A 94 6.31 15.70 6.24
N ASP A 95 5.77 16.14 5.10
CA ASP A 95 5.36 17.53 4.84
C ASP A 95 4.11 17.58 3.94
N ALA A 96 3.61 18.79 3.68
CA ALA A 96 2.41 18.99 2.87
C ALA A 96 2.55 18.43 1.44
N ARG A 97 3.76 18.48 0.86
CA ARG A 97 3.99 18.00 -0.51
C ARG A 97 3.97 16.48 -0.58
N THR A 98 4.66 15.81 0.33
CA THR A 98 4.61 14.34 0.43
C THR A 98 3.22 13.85 0.86
N GLU A 99 2.47 14.65 1.62
CA GLU A 99 1.07 14.34 1.96
C GLU A 99 0.18 14.37 0.73
N GLU A 100 0.20 15.46 -0.04
CA GLU A 100 -0.51 15.60 -1.31
C GLU A 100 -0.20 14.40 -2.22
N LEU A 101 1.09 14.12 -2.45
CA LEU A 101 1.53 13.01 -3.31
C LEU A 101 1.10 11.64 -2.80
N SER A 102 0.98 11.45 -1.48
CA SER A 102 0.50 10.19 -0.88
C SER A 102 -0.98 9.90 -1.16
N LEU A 103 -1.74 10.95 -1.52
CA LEU A 103 -3.17 10.90 -1.80
C LEU A 103 -3.49 11.07 -3.29
N THR A 104 -2.52 11.52 -4.10
CA THR A 104 -2.68 11.64 -5.56
C THR A 104 -2.89 10.27 -6.20
N PRO A 105 -4.05 10.02 -6.85
CA PRO A 105 -4.33 8.78 -7.54
C PRO A 105 -3.36 8.48 -8.67
N LEU A 106 -3.02 7.21 -8.86
CA LEU A 106 -2.45 6.72 -10.11
C LEU A 106 -3.56 6.23 -11.06
N ARG A 107 -3.18 5.61 -12.18
CA ARG A 107 -4.13 5.09 -13.19
C ARG A 107 -5.23 4.22 -12.58
N ALA A 108 -4.90 3.33 -11.64
CA ALA A 108 -5.90 2.49 -10.97
C ALA A 108 -6.44 3.08 -9.65
N GLY A 109 -5.87 4.19 -9.18
CA GLY A 109 -6.31 4.90 -7.99
C GLY A 109 -5.29 4.95 -6.85
N VAL A 110 -5.82 5.20 -5.65
CA VAL A 110 -5.09 5.27 -4.37
C VAL A 110 -5.95 4.70 -3.24
N VAL A 111 -5.34 3.81 -2.45
CA VAL A 111 -5.95 3.15 -1.29
C VAL A 111 -5.11 3.38 -0.05
N VAL A 112 -5.76 3.76 1.04
CA VAL A 112 -5.12 3.99 2.34
C VAL A 112 -5.47 2.85 3.29
N PHE A 113 -4.45 2.17 3.83
CA PHE A 113 -4.58 1.17 4.89
C PHE A 113 -4.21 1.82 6.22
N ASN A 114 -5.20 2.26 6.97
CA ASN A 114 -5.02 2.83 8.29
C ASN A 114 -5.10 1.74 9.36
N LEU A 115 -3.95 1.22 9.77
CA LEU A 115 -3.83 0.14 10.73
C LEU A 115 -4.22 0.58 12.16
N LEU A 116 -3.92 1.84 12.51
CA LEU A 116 -4.31 2.42 13.81
C LEU A 116 -5.83 2.46 13.99
N ALA A 117 -6.54 2.94 12.97
CA ALA A 117 -7.98 3.06 12.98
C ALA A 117 -8.71 1.80 12.47
N ARG A 118 -7.98 0.76 12.03
CA ARG A 118 -8.49 -0.45 11.39
C ARG A 118 -9.40 -0.11 10.20
N ARG A 119 -8.96 0.80 9.33
CA ARG A 119 -9.75 1.26 8.18
C ARG A 119 -9.01 1.06 6.86
N ILE A 120 -9.73 0.60 5.85
CA ILE A 120 -9.29 0.59 4.46
C ILE A 120 -10.09 1.67 3.74
N VAL A 121 -9.44 2.75 3.33
CA VAL A 121 -10.06 3.91 2.70
C VAL A 121 -9.74 3.91 1.21
N GLN A 122 -10.79 3.89 0.39
CA GLN A 122 -10.66 4.02 -1.06
C GLN A 122 -10.84 5.49 -1.41
N ILE A 123 -9.75 6.20 -1.72
CA ILE A 123 -9.85 7.58 -2.22
C ILE A 123 -10.26 7.55 -3.68
N GLN A 124 -9.62 6.68 -4.46
CA GLN A 124 -10.01 6.30 -5.81
C GLN A 124 -9.63 4.83 -6.01
N ASN A 125 -10.50 4.02 -6.59
CA ASN A 125 -10.20 2.63 -6.89
C ASN A 125 -11.03 2.17 -8.09
N THR A 126 -10.37 2.02 -9.23
CA THR A 126 -11.00 1.55 -10.47
C THR A 126 -10.68 0.08 -10.78
N TYR A 127 -9.88 -0.57 -9.93
CA TYR A 127 -9.39 -1.92 -10.19
C TYR A 127 -10.39 -3.00 -9.78
N ALA A 128 -10.76 -3.03 -8.51
CA ALA A 128 -11.61 -4.08 -7.96
C ALA A 128 -12.34 -3.58 -6.71
N GLU A 129 -13.57 -4.03 -6.51
CA GLU A 129 -14.32 -3.79 -5.28
C GLU A 129 -13.57 -4.39 -4.07
N ILE A 130 -13.29 -3.57 -3.05
CA ILE A 130 -12.74 -4.06 -1.79
C ILE A 130 -13.86 -4.68 -0.96
N ARG A 131 -13.78 -5.99 -0.73
CA ARG A 131 -14.76 -6.76 0.04
C ARG A 131 -14.21 -7.11 1.42
N ARG A 132 -15.12 -7.20 2.40
CA ARG A 132 -14.78 -7.65 3.77
C ARG A 132 -14.44 -9.13 3.85
N ARG A 133 -14.94 -9.93 2.92
CA ARG A 133 -14.72 -11.38 2.86
C ARG A 133 -14.35 -11.75 1.43
N GLY A 134 -13.42 -12.67 1.28
CA GLY A 134 -12.96 -13.03 -0.04
C GLY A 134 -11.98 -14.19 -0.03
N ARG A 135 -11.40 -14.41 -1.20
CA ARG A 135 -10.39 -15.43 -1.45
C ARG A 135 -9.24 -14.81 -2.20
N VAL A 136 -8.02 -15.05 -1.74
CA VAL A 136 -6.79 -14.59 -2.40
C VAL A 136 -5.95 -15.80 -2.78
N ARG A 137 -5.30 -15.74 -3.94
CA ARG A 137 -4.37 -16.79 -4.36
C ARG A 137 -3.03 -16.63 -3.64
N VAL A 138 -2.47 -17.76 -3.23
CA VAL A 138 -1.09 -17.80 -2.75
C VAL A 138 -0.16 -17.70 -3.95
N VAL A 139 0.85 -16.86 -3.84
CA VAL A 139 1.90 -16.61 -4.82
C VAL A 139 3.20 -17.22 -4.30
N HIS A 140 3.94 -17.88 -5.19
CA HIS A 140 5.28 -18.41 -4.94
C HIS A 140 6.20 -17.93 -6.07
N ASP A 141 7.33 -17.31 -5.73
CA ASP A 141 8.28 -16.71 -6.68
C ASP A 141 7.61 -15.80 -7.74
N GLY A 142 6.65 -14.99 -7.28
CA GLY A 142 5.91 -14.08 -8.15
C GLY A 142 4.89 -14.75 -9.09
N ARG A 143 4.69 -16.07 -8.99
CA ARG A 143 3.72 -16.83 -9.78
C ARG A 143 2.56 -17.31 -8.90
N ALA A 144 1.33 -17.14 -9.40
CA ALA A 144 0.15 -17.63 -8.71
C ALA A 144 0.18 -19.16 -8.64
N THR A 145 -0.11 -19.70 -7.45
CA THR A 145 -0.26 -21.14 -7.22
C THR A 145 -1.73 -21.54 -7.25
N PRO A 146 -2.06 -22.84 -7.35
CA PRO A 146 -3.42 -23.32 -7.18
C PRO A 146 -3.99 -23.12 -5.76
N ARG A 147 -3.14 -22.83 -4.77
CA ARG A 147 -3.56 -22.67 -3.37
C ARG A 147 -4.29 -21.34 -3.19
N VAL A 148 -5.41 -21.40 -2.49
CA VAL A 148 -6.25 -20.25 -2.19
C VAL A 148 -6.40 -20.11 -0.68
N HIS A 149 -6.35 -18.88 -0.20
CA HIS A 149 -6.61 -18.52 1.19
C HIS A 149 -7.91 -17.71 1.26
N SER A 150 -8.84 -18.15 2.10
CA SER A 150 -10.07 -17.40 2.40
C SER A 150 -9.80 -16.45 3.55
N TYR A 151 -10.31 -15.22 3.47
CA TYR A 151 -10.19 -14.24 4.53
C TYR A 151 -11.55 -13.63 4.89
N GLU A 152 -11.63 -13.16 6.12
CA GLU A 152 -12.72 -12.31 6.61
C GLU A 152 -12.12 -11.23 7.50
N LEU A 153 -12.41 -9.97 7.19
CA LEU A 153 -12.01 -8.84 8.01
C LEU A 153 -12.80 -8.86 9.34
N PRO A 154 -12.10 -8.73 10.48
CA PRO A 154 -12.73 -8.63 11.79
C PRO A 154 -13.77 -7.50 11.85
N ALA A 155 -14.74 -7.61 12.76
CA ALA A 155 -15.91 -6.74 12.82
C ALA A 155 -15.56 -5.25 13.02
N ASP A 156 -14.46 -4.98 13.70
CA ASP A 156 -13.94 -3.64 14.01
C ASP A 156 -13.11 -3.02 12.89
N TRP A 157 -12.77 -3.79 11.85
CA TRP A 157 -12.24 -3.23 10.62
C TRP A 157 -13.36 -2.59 9.81
N SER A 158 -13.12 -1.45 9.18
CA SER A 158 -14.06 -0.84 8.23
C SER A 158 -13.44 -0.68 6.85
N VAL A 159 -14.27 -0.90 5.82
CA VAL A 159 -13.94 -0.55 4.44
C VAL A 159 -14.76 0.69 4.13
N VAL A 160 -14.08 1.83 3.99
CA VAL A 160 -14.73 3.11 3.68
C VAL A 160 -14.91 3.15 2.16
N PRO A 161 -16.17 3.26 1.66
CA PRO A 161 -16.44 3.36 0.24
C PRO A 161 -15.89 4.68 -0.32
N LEU A 162 -15.82 4.76 -1.66
CA LEU A 162 -15.48 6.01 -2.35
C LEU A 162 -16.41 7.14 -1.87
N PRO A 163 -15.90 8.36 -1.63
CA PRO A 163 -16.76 9.51 -1.38
C PRO A 163 -17.77 9.61 -2.53
N SER A 164 -19.06 9.69 -2.22
CA SER A 164 -20.06 10.03 -3.22
C SER A 164 -19.75 11.44 -3.73
N ALA A 165 -19.57 11.58 -5.04
CA ALA A 165 -19.38 12.88 -5.69
C ALA A 165 -20.63 13.76 -5.54
#